data_AF-A0A2N1QR01-F1
#
_entry.id   AF-A0A2N1QR01-F1
#
_cell.length_a   1.000
_cell.length_b   1.000
_cell.length_c   1.000
_cell.angle_alpha   90.00
_cell.angle_beta   90.00
_cell.angle_gamma   90.00
#
_symmetry.space_group_name_H-M   'P 1'
#
loop_
_entity.id
_entity.type
_entity.pdbx_description
1 polymer ?
#
loop_
_entity_poly.entity_id
_entity_poly.type
_entity_poly.pdbx_seq_one_letter_code
_entity_poly.pdbx_strand_id
1 'polypeptide(L)'
;MNASMIGVAACLVLSALFSSVETAFTSLTVFQIESLKRKGRGGVIVERLARKPDELISTILIGNNVVNLTASALSTRWALERWGDWSI
;
A
#
# COMPACT_ATOMS: atom_id res chain seq x y z
N MET A 1 -3.08 -21.93 -11.89
CA MET A 1 -3.42 -20.59 -11.35
C MET A 1 -2.98 -19.57 -12.38
N ASN A 2 -3.91 -18.83 -12.99
CA ASN A 2 -3.58 -17.93 -14.11
C ASN A 2 -2.76 -16.74 -13.61
N ALA A 3 -1.80 -16.26 -14.41
CA ALA A 3 -0.90 -15.16 -14.05
C ALA A 3 -1.65 -13.90 -13.56
N SER A 4 -2.84 -13.64 -14.11
CA SER A 4 -3.73 -12.55 -13.71
C SER A 4 -4.20 -12.69 -12.25
N MET A 5 -4.52 -13.91 -11.80
CA MET A 5 -4.95 -14.14 -10.40
C MET A 5 -3.80 -13.99 -9.41
N ILE A 6 -2.59 -14.41 -9.80
CA ILE A 6 -1.38 -14.20 -9.00
C ILE A 6 -1.08 -12.70 -8.91
N GLY A 7 -1.25 -11.96 -10.01
CA GLY A 7 -1.11 -10.50 -10.04
C GLY A 7 -2.09 -9.79 -9.12
N VAL A 8 -3.36 -10.19 -9.11
CA VAL A 8 -4.38 -9.63 -8.20
C VAL A 8 -4.07 -9.96 -6.74
N ALA A 9 -3.69 -11.20 -6.43
CA ALA A 9 -3.30 -11.58 -5.07
C ALA A 9 -2.08 -10.78 -4.57
N ALA A 10 -1.07 -10.60 -5.42
CA ALA A 10 0.09 -9.76 -5.11
C ALA A 10 -0.31 -8.29 -4.87
N CYS A 11 -1.22 -7.75 -5.68
CA CYS A 11 -1.74 -6.39 -5.46
C CYS A 11 -2.51 -6.27 -4.13
N LEU A 12 -3.34 -7.24 -3.77
CA LEU A 12 -4.05 -7.21 -2.48
C LEU A 12 -3.08 -7.21 -1.29
N VAL A 13 -2.02 -8.02 -1.35
CA VAL A 13 -0.98 -8.02 -0.31
C VAL A 13 -0.27 -6.67 -0.26
N LEU A 14 0.09 -6.09 -1.42
CA LEU A 14 0.72 -4.76 -1.46
C LEU A 14 -0.20 -3.68 -0.88
N SER A 15 -1.49 -3.67 -1.23
CA SER A 15 -2.49 -2.74 -0.69
C SER A 15 -2.59 -2.86 0.84
N ALA A 16 -2.65 -4.10 1.36
CA ALA A 16 -2.66 -4.38 2.79
C ALA A 16 -1.38 -3.91 3.49
N LEU A 17 -0.21 -4.06 2.87
CA LEU A 17 1.07 -3.56 3.40
C LEU A 17 1.07 -2.03 3.50
N PHE A 18 0.62 -1.32 2.46
CA PHE A 18 0.52 0.14 2.49
C PHE A 18 -0.41 0.63 3.61
N SER A 19 -1.61 0.03 3.74
CA SER A 19 -2.54 0.36 4.84
C SER A 19 -2.01 -0.01 6.23
N SER A 20 -1.21 -1.08 6.34
CA SER A 20 -0.57 -1.46 7.60
C SER A 20 0.50 -0.46 8.03
N VAL A 21 1.27 0.10 7.07
CA VAL A 21 2.26 1.15 7.35
C VAL A 21 1.58 2.41 7.88
N GLU A 22 0.44 2.80 7.33
CA GLU A 22 -0.37 3.93 7.82
C GLU A 22 -0.78 3.73 9.28
N THR A 23 -1.35 2.56 9.59
CA THR A 23 -1.78 2.22 10.96
C THR A 23 -0.58 2.17 11.93
N ALA A 24 0.52 1.56 11.51
CA ALA A 24 1.74 1.48 12.33
C ALA A 24 2.32 2.87 12.62
N PHE A 25 2.22 3.79 11.66
CA PHE A 25 2.77 5.13 11.81
C PHE A 25 1.85 6.04 12.64
N THR A 26 0.54 5.96 12.43
CA THR A 26 -0.47 6.75 13.15
C THR A 26 -0.68 6.29 14.60
N SER A 27 -0.35 5.03 14.93
CA SER A 27 -0.37 4.53 16.30
C SER A 27 0.85 4.91 17.16
N LEU A 28 1.90 5.48 16.55
CA LEU A 28 3.10 5.91 17.28
C LEU A 28 2.86 7.19 18.08
N THR A 29 3.24 7.17 19.36
CA THR A 29 3.23 8.36 20.22
C THR A 29 4.52 9.16 20.08
N VAL A 30 4.46 10.46 20.43
CA VAL A 30 5.62 11.37 20.43
C VAL A 30 6.79 10.82 21.27
N PHE A 31 6.50 10.23 22.43
CA PHE A 31 7.51 9.60 23.28
C PHE A 31 8.19 8.39 22.61
N GLN A 32 7.42 7.56 21.91
CA GLN A 32 7.97 6.43 21.17
C GLN A 32 8.85 6.91 20.01
N ILE A 33 8.42 7.93 19.27
CA ILE A 33 9.20 8.51 18.16
C ILE A 33 10.55 9.05 18.67
N GLU A 34 10.55 9.77 19.78
CA GLU A 34 11.78 10.29 20.40
C GLU A 34 12.71 9.15 20.89
N SER A 35 12.13 8.07 21.42
CA SER A 35 12.88 6.86 21.79
C SER A 35 13.49 6.16 20.55
N LEU A 36 12.73 6.04 19.46
CA LEU A 36 13.19 5.46 18.20
C LEU A 36 14.35 6.27 17.61
N LYS A 37 14.26 7.61 17.62
CA LYS A 37 15.32 8.52 17.15
C LYS A 37 16.68 8.23 17.80
N ARG A 38 16.68 7.87 19.10
CA ARG A 38 17.90 7.52 19.84
C ARG A 38 18.46 6.14 19.47
N LYS A 39 17.66 5.23 18.91
CA LYS A 39 18.11 3.89 18.49
C LYS A 39 18.93 3.88 17.20
N GLY A 40 18.87 4.94 16.39
CA GLY A 40 19.73 5.09 15.20
C GLY A 40 19.02 5.71 14.00
N ARG A 41 19.62 5.53 12.82
CA ARG A 41 19.23 6.21 11.56
C ARG A 41 17.77 5.99 11.20
N GLY A 42 17.24 4.78 11.42
CA GLY A 42 15.84 4.46 11.15
C GLY A 42 14.86 5.33 11.97
N GLY A 43 15.16 5.58 13.24
CA GLY A 43 14.31 6.42 14.08
C GLY A 43 14.36 7.90 13.73
N VAL A 44 15.49 8.39 13.22
CA VAL A 44 15.60 9.76 12.70
C VAL A 44 14.70 9.95 11.48
N ILE A 45 14.60 8.93 10.62
CA ILE A 45 13.69 8.96 9.46
C ILE A 45 12.23 8.97 9.93
N VAL A 46 11.88 8.13 10.91
CA VAL A 46 10.53 8.09 11.51
C VAL A 46 10.17 9.45 12.12
N GLU A 47 11.06 10.10 12.88
CA GLU A 47 10.81 11.43 13.44
C GLU A 47 10.58 12.48 12.35
N ARG A 48 11.37 12.43 11.27
CA ARG A 48 11.22 13.36 10.14
C ARG A 48 9.90 13.17 9.40
N LEU A 49 9.47 11.93 9.18
CA LEU A 49 8.16 11.60 8.60
C LEU A 49 7.03 12.02 9.53
N ALA A 50 7.19 11.86 10.85
CA ALA A 50 6.16 12.20 11.84
C ALA A 50 5.92 13.71 11.99
N ARG A 51 6.87 14.55 11.57
CA ARG A 51 6.66 16.00 11.45
C ARG A 51 5.75 16.39 10.29
N LYS A 52 5.52 15.48 9.33
CA LYS A 52 4.73 15.71 8.12
C LYS A 52 3.80 14.52 7.84
N PRO A 53 2.85 14.24 8.75
CA PRO A 53 1.97 13.08 8.62
C PRO A 53 1.12 13.16 7.35
N ASP A 54 0.68 14.34 6.94
CA ASP A 54 -0.12 14.53 5.71
C ASP A 54 0.63 14.11 4.44
N GLU A 55 1.92 14.43 4.30
CA GLU A 55 2.74 14.01 3.15
C GLU A 55 2.91 12.48 3.13
N LEU A 56 3.11 11.88 4.31
CA LEU A 56 3.25 10.43 4.44
C LEU A 56 1.95 9.70 4.08
N ILE A 57 0.83 10.10 4.70
CA ILE A 57 -0.49 9.49 4.47
C ILE A 57 -0.88 9.67 3.01
N SER A 58 -0.66 10.85 2.42
CA SER A 58 -0.92 11.08 1.00
C SER A 58 -0.12 10.14 0.10
N THR A 59 1.15 9.92 0.42
CA THR A 59 2.01 9.00 -0.35
C THR A 59 1.53 7.55 -0.24
N ILE A 60 1.15 7.11 0.96
CA ILE A 60 0.60 5.77 1.20
C ILE A 60 -0.71 5.59 0.42
N LEU A 61 -1.59 6.59 0.44
CA LEU A 61 -2.88 6.55 -0.24
C LEU A 61 -2.71 6.49 -1.76
N ILE A 62 -1.76 7.25 -2.32
CA ILE A 62 -1.42 7.19 -3.74
C ILE A 62 -0.90 5.79 -4.11
N GLY A 63 0.01 5.23 -3.31
CA GLY A 63 0.55 3.88 -3.54
C GLY A 63 -0.54 2.82 -3.53
N ASN A 64 -1.45 2.87 -2.56
CA ASN A 64 -2.59 1.97 -2.47
C ASN A 64 -3.52 2.10 -3.70
N ASN A 65 -3.81 3.33 -4.13
CA ASN A 65 -4.63 3.58 -5.32
C ASN A 65 -4.01 3.03 -6.60
N VAL A 66 -2.70 3.17 -6.80
CA VAL A 66 -2.00 2.60 -7.97
C VAL A 66 -2.11 1.08 -7.98
N VAL A 67 -1.93 0.44 -6.82
CA VAL A 67 -2.04 -1.00 -6.67
C VAL A 67 -3.46 -1.49 -6.97
N ASN A 68 -4.48 -0.80 -6.43
CA ASN A 68 -5.88 -1.12 -6.71
C ASN A 68 -6.24 -0.95 -8.19
N LEU A 69 -5.81 0.15 -8.82
CA LEU A 69 -6.04 0.39 -10.24
C LEU A 69 -5.43 -0.73 -11.10
N THR A 70 -4.22 -1.17 -10.75
CA THR A 70 -3.53 -2.27 -11.43
C THR A 70 -4.28 -3.59 -11.23
N ALA A 71 -4.74 -3.88 -10.01
CA ALA A 71 -5.55 -5.06 -9.71
C ALA A 71 -6.87 -5.06 -10.51
N SER A 72 -7.55 -3.91 -10.59
CA SER A 72 -8.76 -3.74 -11.40
C SER A 72 -8.48 -3.99 -12.88
N ALA A 73 -7.43 -3.39 -13.45
CA ALA A 73 -7.07 -3.59 -14.85
C ALA A 73 -6.75 -5.06 -15.19
N LEU A 74 -5.99 -5.74 -14.33
CA LEU A 74 -5.69 -7.17 -14.46
C LEU A 74 -6.95 -8.04 -14.34
N SER A 75 -7.85 -7.69 -13.41
CA SER A 75 -9.12 -8.37 -13.22
C SER A 75 -10.04 -8.20 -14.42
N THR A 76 -10.13 -6.98 -14.98
CA THR A 76 -10.88 -6.69 -16.20
C THR A 76 -10.34 -7.50 -17.37
N ARG A 77 -9.02 -7.53 -17.57
CA ARG A 77 -8.42 -8.35 -18.63
C ARG A 77 -8.77 -9.83 -18.46
N TRP A 78 -8.65 -10.36 -17.25
CA TRP A 78 -9.01 -11.75 -16.96
C TRP A 78 -10.50 -12.03 -17.21
N ALA A 79 -11.38 -11.11 -16.82
CA ALA A 79 -12.82 -11.22 -17.07
C ALA A 79 -13.13 -11.23 -18.56
N LEU A 80 -12.47 -10.37 -19.35
CA LEU A 80 -12.62 -10.35 -20.81
C LEU A 80 -12.10 -11.64 -21.46
N GLU A 81 -10.97 -12.18 -21.02
CA GLU A 81 -10.46 -13.46 -21.55
C GLU A 81 -11.40 -14.65 -21.23
N ARG A 82 -12.19 -14.56 -20.15
CA ARG A 82 -13.05 -15.66 -19.68
C ARG A 82 -14.52 -15.55 -20.09
N TRP A 83 -15.02 -14.32 -20.24
CA TRP A 83 -16.42 -14.01 -20.53
C TRP A 83 -16.60 -13.12 -21.78
N GLY A 84 -15.53 -12.63 -22.40
CA GLY A 84 -15.60 -11.79 -23.59
C GLY A 84 -16.18 -12.50 -24.82
N ASP A 85 -16.22 -13.83 -24.81
CA ASP A 85 -16.89 -14.64 -25.85
C ASP A 85 -18.43 -14.64 -25.71
N TRP A 86 -18.97 -14.10 -24.60
CA TRP A 86 -20.42 -13.99 -24.36
C TRP A 86 -21.03 -12.74 -25.00
N SER A 87 -20.21 -11.84 -25.56
CA SER A 87 -20.69 -10.69 -26.36
C SER A 87 -20.57 -11.01 -27.85
N ILE A 88 -21.57 -11.74 -28.36
CA ILE A 88 -22.02 -11.72 -29.76
C ILE A 88 -23.28 -10.87 -29.82
#